data_AF-A0A099LK48-F1
#
_entry.id   AF-A0A099LK48-F1
#
_cell.length_a   1.000
_cell.length_b   1.000
_cell.length_c   1.000
_cell.angle_alpha   90.00
_cell.angle_beta   90.00
_cell.angle_gamma   90.00
#
_symmetry.space_group_name_H-M   'P 1'
#
loop_
_entity.id
_entity.type
_entity.pdbx_description
1 polymer ?
#
loop_
_entity_poly.entity_id
_entity_poly.type
_entity_poly.pdbx_seq_one_letter_code
_entity_poly.pdbx_strand_id
1 'polypeptide(L)'
;MKSVSKYCIPILLGCMCFSTFAETTKEDFEQFLEQEVSLSALKIVGYKAGDMWAMMLQAHRGEISLSKTEAEVLLSKLIGLHMCFQKIYEKHPYEPDVESAYFLTLDDSILFRQAGNSLAKIIGEDDSAALKLVPDIICSQYLSPDELKI
;
A
#
# COMPACT_ATOMS: atom_id res chain seq x y z
N MET A 1 42.63 -11.11 14.31
CA MET A 1 41.82 -11.11 15.56
C MET A 1 40.57 -10.29 15.31
N LYS A 2 39.39 -10.89 15.48
CA LYS A 2 38.09 -10.27 15.21
C LYS A 2 37.72 -9.35 16.38
N SER A 3 37.44 -8.08 16.09
CA SER A 3 36.89 -7.12 17.04
C SER A 3 35.38 -7.34 17.12
N VAL A 4 34.90 -7.73 18.29
CA VAL A 4 33.47 -7.93 18.56
C VAL A 4 32.85 -6.58 18.91
N SER A 5 31.82 -6.21 18.15
CA SER A 5 31.03 -4.98 18.30
C SER A 5 30.40 -4.87 19.70
N LYS A 6 30.42 -3.66 20.26
CA LYS A 6 30.03 -3.29 21.65
C LYS A 6 28.51 -3.29 21.92
N TYR A 7 27.71 -3.96 21.11
CA TYR A 7 26.25 -3.97 21.27
C TYR A 7 25.76 -5.41 21.44
N CYS A 8 26.02 -5.96 22.63
CA CYS A 8 25.39 -7.19 23.08
C CYS A 8 23.97 -6.88 23.58
N ILE A 9 23.02 -7.57 22.95
CA ILE A 9 21.59 -7.63 23.20
C ILE A 9 21.32 -8.08 24.65
N PRO A 10 20.37 -7.47 25.38
CA PRO A 10 19.56 -8.18 26.36
C PRO A 10 18.28 -8.68 25.68
N ILE A 11 18.20 -9.99 25.51
CA ILE A 11 16.98 -10.71 25.15
C ILE A 11 16.08 -10.65 26.38
N LEU A 12 14.97 -9.92 26.30
CA LEU A 12 13.88 -10.04 27.26
C LEU A 12 12.71 -10.73 26.56
N LEU A 13 12.74 -12.06 26.64
CA LEU A 13 11.59 -12.93 26.52
C LEU A 13 10.65 -12.62 27.69
N GLY A 14 9.63 -11.82 27.42
CA GLY A 14 8.46 -11.68 28.28
C GLY A 14 7.27 -12.34 27.59
N CYS A 15 6.88 -13.53 28.07
CA CYS A 15 5.62 -14.16 27.71
C CYS A 15 4.47 -13.20 28.02
N MET A 16 3.83 -12.67 26.98
CA MET A 16 2.44 -12.28 27.05
C MET A 16 1.66 -13.07 26.01
N CYS A 17 0.58 -13.64 26.53
CA CYS A 17 -0.44 -14.49 25.96
C CYS A 17 -0.76 -14.23 24.48
N PHE A 18 -1.12 -15.30 23.76
CA PHE A 18 -1.77 -15.28 22.45
C PHE A 18 -2.68 -14.06 22.25
N SER A 19 -2.14 -12.98 21.68
CA SER A 19 -2.91 -12.07 20.87
C SER A 19 -2.88 -12.67 19.48
N THR A 20 -4.03 -13.17 19.04
CA THR A 20 -4.33 -13.39 17.63
C THR A 20 -3.65 -12.26 16.83
N PHE A 21 -2.75 -12.61 15.92
CA PHE A 21 -2.34 -11.70 14.87
C PHE A 21 -3.63 -11.33 14.14
N ALA A 22 -4.24 -10.21 14.51
CA ALA A 22 -5.27 -9.61 13.69
C ALA A 22 -4.51 -9.04 12.50
N GLU A 23 -4.34 -9.84 11.45
CA GLU A 23 -4.10 -9.27 10.14
C GLU A 23 -5.20 -8.23 9.93
N THR A 24 -4.82 -7.01 9.60
CA THR A 24 -5.79 -5.97 9.25
C THR A 24 -6.65 -6.54 8.14
N THR A 25 -7.92 -6.81 8.44
CA THR A 25 -8.80 -7.35 7.41
C THR A 25 -9.19 -6.23 6.48
N LYS A 26 -9.52 -6.57 5.23
CA LYS A 26 -10.07 -5.59 4.30
C LYS A 26 -11.30 -4.88 4.91
N GLU A 27 -12.09 -5.60 5.69
CA GLU A 27 -13.26 -5.07 6.40
C GLU A 27 -12.87 -4.01 7.45
N ASP A 28 -11.82 -4.23 8.24
CA ASP A 28 -11.33 -3.25 9.22
C ASP A 28 -10.86 -1.96 8.54
N PHE A 29 -10.17 -2.09 7.41
CA PHE A 29 -9.73 -0.95 6.61
C PHE A 29 -10.92 -0.18 6.01
N GLU A 30 -11.90 -0.86 5.43
CA GLU A 30 -13.10 -0.22 4.89
C GLU A 30 -13.90 0.48 6.00
N GLN A 31 -13.95 -0.10 7.20
CA GLN A 31 -14.55 0.55 8.36
C GLN A 31 -13.80 1.82 8.75
N PHE A 32 -12.47 1.80 8.77
CA PHE A 32 -11.65 3.00 8.98
C PHE A 32 -11.95 4.08 7.94
N LEU A 33 -12.03 3.72 6.65
CA LEU A 33 -12.38 4.66 5.60
C LEU A 33 -13.74 5.32 5.85
N GLU A 34 -14.72 4.58 6.35
CA GLU A 34 -16.03 5.16 6.60
C GLU A 34 -16.11 6.05 7.84
N GLN A 35 -15.39 5.67 8.90
CA GLN A 35 -15.49 6.30 10.22
C GLN A 35 -14.55 7.49 10.40
N GLU A 36 -13.33 7.40 9.88
CA GLU A 36 -12.25 8.34 10.20
C GLU A 36 -11.94 9.30 9.05
N VAL A 37 -12.12 8.87 7.80
CA VAL A 37 -11.86 9.73 6.63
C VAL A 37 -13.06 10.64 6.38
N SER A 38 -12.84 11.96 6.34
CA SER A 38 -13.94 12.93 6.19
C SER A 38 -14.16 13.30 4.72
N LEU A 39 -13.07 13.32 3.94
CA LEU A 39 -13.10 13.70 2.53
C LEU A 39 -13.57 12.53 1.64
N SER A 40 -14.70 12.71 0.96
CA SER A 40 -15.27 11.69 0.05
C SER A 40 -14.27 11.26 -1.05
N ALA A 41 -13.51 12.19 -1.61
CA ALA A 41 -12.50 11.88 -2.62
C ALA A 41 -11.41 10.95 -2.05
N LEU A 42 -10.99 11.18 -0.81
CA LEU A 42 -10.00 10.33 -0.14
C LEU A 42 -10.57 8.94 0.16
N LYS A 43 -11.85 8.84 0.58
CA LYS A 43 -12.53 7.53 0.73
C LYS A 43 -12.51 6.73 -0.56
N ILE A 44 -12.89 7.34 -1.68
CA ILE A 44 -12.94 6.70 -2.99
C ILE A 44 -11.57 6.17 -3.40
N VAL A 45 -10.53 7.00 -3.27
CA VAL A 45 -9.15 6.60 -3.57
C VAL A 45 -8.68 5.52 -2.59
N GLY A 46 -9.05 5.62 -1.32
CA GLY A 46 -8.79 4.61 -0.28
C GLY A 46 -9.34 3.23 -0.63
N TYR A 47 -10.61 3.13 -1.03
CA TYR A 47 -11.20 1.86 -1.46
C TYR A 47 -10.45 1.26 -2.66
N LYS A 48 -10.10 2.09 -3.64
CA LYS A 48 -9.30 1.65 -4.79
C LYS A 48 -7.91 1.19 -4.38
N ALA A 49 -7.28 1.85 -3.42
CA ALA A 49 -5.99 1.45 -2.89
C ALA A 49 -6.07 0.10 -2.18
N GLY A 50 -7.06 -0.08 -1.30
CA GLY A 50 -7.30 -1.34 -0.61
C GLY A 50 -7.46 -2.53 -1.55
N ASP A 51 -8.20 -2.36 -2.65
CA ASP A 51 -8.35 -3.37 -3.70
C ASP A 51 -7.01 -3.72 -4.38
N MET A 52 -6.22 -2.70 -4.74
CA MET A 52 -4.94 -2.92 -5.44
C MET A 52 -3.87 -3.50 -4.51
N TRP A 53 -3.83 -3.07 -3.25
CA TRP A 53 -2.94 -3.62 -2.22
C TRP A 53 -3.28 -5.08 -1.94
N ALA A 54 -4.56 -5.42 -1.81
CA ALA A 54 -5.00 -6.81 -1.66
C ALA A 54 -4.56 -7.67 -2.86
N MET A 55 -4.77 -7.19 -4.09
CA MET A 55 -4.33 -7.90 -5.29
C MET A 55 -2.81 -8.13 -5.31
N MET A 56 -2.02 -7.12 -4.91
CA MET A 56 -0.57 -7.25 -4.83
C MET A 56 -0.14 -8.29 -3.78
N LEU A 57 -0.79 -8.30 -2.62
CA LEU A 57 -0.54 -9.28 -1.56
C LEU A 57 -0.92 -10.71 -1.98
N GLN A 58 -2.07 -10.88 -2.64
CA GLN A 58 -2.52 -12.16 -3.20
C GLN A 58 -1.52 -12.70 -4.23
N ALA A 59 -1.00 -11.83 -5.10
CA ALA A 59 0.03 -12.21 -6.08
C ALA A 59 1.34 -12.63 -5.40
N HIS A 60 1.76 -11.91 -4.35
CA HIS A 60 2.93 -12.26 -3.56
C HIS A 60 2.78 -13.61 -2.84
N ARG A 61 1.60 -13.89 -2.29
CA ARG A 61 1.26 -15.16 -1.62
C ARG A 61 1.09 -16.33 -2.59
N GLY A 62 1.08 -16.07 -3.90
CA GLY A 62 0.88 -17.08 -4.95
C GLY A 62 -0.58 -17.55 -5.08
N GLU A 63 -1.52 -16.82 -4.50
CA GLU A 63 -2.96 -17.08 -4.60
C GLU A 63 -3.50 -16.73 -5.99
N ILE A 64 -2.88 -15.73 -6.62
CA ILE A 64 -3.10 -15.37 -8.03
C ILE A 64 -1.76 -15.31 -8.76
N SER A 65 -1.78 -15.60 -10.06
CA SER A 65 -0.61 -15.43 -10.93
C SER A 65 -0.84 -14.25 -11.86
N LEU A 66 0.11 -13.31 -11.88
CA LEU A 66 0.10 -12.18 -12.79
C LEU A 66 1.05 -12.44 -13.96
N SER A 67 0.60 -12.21 -15.19
CA SER A 67 1.50 -12.02 -16.32
C SER A 67 2.33 -10.75 -16.15
N LYS A 68 3.40 -10.61 -16.94
CA LYS A 68 4.22 -9.40 -16.95
C LYS A 68 3.37 -8.14 -17.22
N THR A 69 2.50 -8.18 -18.21
CA THR A 69 1.64 -7.03 -18.56
C THR A 69 0.64 -6.70 -17.46
N GLU A 70 0.05 -7.69 -16.81
CA GLU A 70 -0.83 -7.45 -15.65
C GLU A 70 -0.06 -6.85 -14.47
N ALA A 71 1.17 -7.31 -14.23
CA ALA A 71 2.05 -6.75 -13.20
C ALA A 71 2.44 -5.30 -13.51
N GLU A 72 2.76 -4.97 -14.76
CA GLU A 72 3.05 -3.59 -15.20
C GLU A 72 1.84 -2.67 -15.01
N VAL A 73 0.63 -3.13 -15.36
CA VAL A 73 -0.62 -2.39 -15.15
C VAL A 73 -0.92 -2.21 -13.67
N LEU A 74 -0.68 -3.23 -12.84
CA LEU A 74 -0.85 -3.13 -11.39
C LEU A 74 0.14 -2.11 -10.80
N LEU A 75 1.41 -2.16 -11.21
CA LEU A 75 2.43 -1.20 -10.78
C LEU A 75 2.06 0.24 -11.17
N SER A 76 1.61 0.47 -12.41
CA SER A 76 1.24 1.81 -12.86
C SER A 76 0.06 2.37 -12.06
N LYS A 77 -0.93 1.53 -11.71
CA LYS A 77 -2.03 1.89 -10.83
C LYS A 77 -1.57 2.20 -9.41
N LEU A 78 -0.67 1.40 -8.83
CA LEU A 78 -0.13 1.64 -7.49
C LEU A 78 0.65 2.97 -7.43
N ILE A 79 1.46 3.27 -8.45
CA ILE A 79 2.14 4.57 -8.58
C ILE A 79 1.12 5.70 -8.68
N GLY A 80 0.11 5.54 -9.55
CA GLY A 80 -0.94 6.54 -9.72
C GLY A 80 -1.77 6.78 -8.46
N LEU A 81 -2.02 5.75 -7.64
CA LEU A 81 -2.66 5.88 -6.32
C LEU A 81 -1.78 6.68 -5.37
N HIS A 82 -0.49 6.35 -5.26
CA HIS A 82 0.44 7.06 -4.39
C HIS A 82 0.52 8.55 -4.73
N MET A 83 0.69 8.88 -6.02
CA MET A 83 0.66 10.27 -6.49
C MET A 83 -0.68 10.96 -6.20
N CYS A 84 -1.79 10.22 -6.29
CA CYS A 84 -3.09 10.76 -5.98
C CYS A 84 -3.26 11.08 -4.48
N PHE A 85 -2.83 10.17 -3.59
CA PHE A 85 -2.81 10.41 -2.16
C PHE A 85 -1.96 11.64 -1.80
N GLN A 86 -0.75 11.75 -2.34
CA GLN A 86 0.11 12.92 -2.12
C GLN A 86 -0.60 14.22 -2.47
N LYS A 87 -1.22 14.29 -3.66
CA LYS A 87 -1.96 15.47 -4.11
C LYS A 87 -3.15 15.80 -3.20
N ILE A 88 -3.86 14.78 -2.69
CA ILE A 88 -4.98 14.97 -1.76
C ILE A 88 -4.46 15.52 -0.43
N TYR A 89 -3.43 14.90 0.16
CA TYR A 89 -2.87 15.33 1.45
C TYR A 89 -2.17 16.69 1.40
N GLU A 90 -1.60 17.08 0.26
CA GLU A 90 -1.08 18.44 0.06
C GLU A 90 -2.16 19.51 0.25
N LYS A 91 -3.40 19.21 -0.17
CA LYS A 91 -4.54 20.14 -0.05
C LYS A 91 -5.33 19.94 1.25
N HIS A 92 -5.34 18.71 1.76
CA HIS A 92 -6.12 18.29 2.92
C HIS A 92 -5.21 17.58 3.95
N PRO A 93 -4.23 18.27 4.54
CA PRO A 93 -3.22 17.65 5.41
C PRO A 93 -3.77 17.17 6.76
N TYR A 94 -5.02 17.49 7.07
CA TYR A 94 -5.70 17.07 8.31
C TYR A 94 -6.47 15.76 8.17
N GLU A 95 -6.61 15.25 6.94
CA GLU A 95 -7.18 13.92 6.72
C GLU A 95 -6.26 12.84 7.31
N PRO A 96 -6.82 11.74 7.83
CA PRO A 96 -6.02 10.67 8.41
C PRO A 96 -5.26 9.90 7.33
N ASP A 97 -4.11 9.32 7.72
CA ASP A 97 -3.26 8.57 6.81
C ASP A 97 -3.84 7.18 6.48
N VAL A 98 -4.44 7.09 5.29
CA VAL A 98 -5.03 5.87 4.73
C VAL A 98 -4.00 4.75 4.53
N GLU A 99 -2.76 5.05 4.14
CA GLU A 99 -1.75 3.99 3.90
C GLU A 99 -1.34 3.33 5.21
N SER A 100 -1.08 4.14 6.24
CA SER A 100 -0.79 3.65 7.58
C SER A 100 -1.95 2.86 8.19
N ALA A 101 -3.20 3.23 7.88
CA ALA A 101 -4.38 2.52 8.36
C ALA A 101 -4.61 1.14 7.70
N TYR A 102 -4.04 0.91 6.51
CA TYR A 102 -4.07 -0.42 5.89
C TYR A 102 -2.93 -1.31 6.39
N PHE A 103 -1.74 -0.75 6.62
CA PHE A 103 -0.56 -1.48 7.12
C PHE A 103 -0.31 -1.20 8.61
N LEU A 104 -1.32 -1.48 9.45
CA LEU A 104 -1.34 -1.12 10.87
C LEU A 104 -0.14 -1.66 11.66
N THR A 105 0.35 -2.84 11.29
CA THR A 105 1.49 -3.47 11.96
C THR A 105 2.80 -3.33 11.19
N LEU A 106 3.92 -3.44 11.91
CA LEU A 106 5.25 -3.52 11.28
C LEU A 106 5.35 -4.73 10.33
N ASP A 107 4.73 -5.85 10.70
CA ASP A 107 4.72 -7.06 9.88
C ASP A 107 3.94 -6.85 8.58
N ASP A 108 2.79 -6.16 8.63
CA ASP A 108 2.01 -5.79 7.44
C ASP A 108 2.81 -4.87 6.51
N SER A 109 3.50 -3.88 7.09
CA SER A 109 4.37 -2.96 6.33
C SER A 109 5.55 -3.68 5.67
N ILE A 110 6.15 -4.66 6.36
CA ILE A 110 7.22 -5.49 5.79
C ILE A 110 6.67 -6.37 4.67
N LEU A 111 5.53 -7.02 4.89
CA LEU A 111 4.87 -7.89 3.90
C LEU A 111 4.50 -7.11 2.64
N PHE A 112 3.96 -5.90 2.79
CA PHE A 112 3.66 -5.00 1.68
C PHE A 112 4.91 -4.69 0.84
N ARG A 113 6.03 -4.37 1.51
CA ARG A 113 7.30 -4.11 0.83
C ARG A 113 7.82 -5.35 0.10
N GLN A 114 7.69 -6.53 0.70
CA GLN A 114 8.05 -7.79 0.06
C GLN A 114 7.17 -8.08 -1.15
N ALA A 115 5.88 -7.78 -1.08
CA ALA A 115 4.94 -7.91 -2.17
C ALA A 115 5.28 -6.96 -3.34
N GLY A 116 5.64 -5.70 -3.06
CA GLY A 116 6.16 -4.78 -4.08
C GLY A 116 7.43 -5.29 -4.77
N ASN A 117 8.36 -5.87 -4.00
CA ASN A 117 9.56 -6.50 -4.57
C ASN A 117 9.24 -7.73 -5.43
N SER A 118 8.24 -8.53 -5.05
CA SER A 118 7.78 -9.66 -5.88
C SER A 118 7.15 -9.17 -7.19
N LEU A 119 6.38 -8.08 -7.16
CA LEU A 119 5.83 -7.47 -8.36
C LEU A 119 6.95 -7.00 -9.31
N ALA A 120 7.97 -6.32 -8.77
CA ALA A 120 9.14 -5.90 -9.54
C ALA A 120 9.88 -7.09 -10.19
N LYS A 121 9.99 -8.23 -9.49
CA LYS A 121 10.59 -9.45 -10.07
C LYS A 121 9.81 -10.01 -11.25
N ILE A 122 8.47 -9.91 -11.24
CA ILE A 122 7.62 -10.34 -12.37
C ILE A 122 7.85 -9.44 -13.59
N ILE A 123 8.01 -8.14 -13.37
CA ILE A 123 8.22 -7.14 -14.42
C ILE A 123 9.63 -7.27 -15.03
N GLY A 124 10.64 -7.52 -14.18
CA GLY A 124 12.05 -7.58 -14.56
C GLY A 124 12.77 -6.24 -14.35
N GLU A 125 13.96 -6.09 -14.92
CA GLU A 125 14.83 -4.92 -14.72
C GLU A 125 14.37 -3.66 -15.48
N ASP A 126 13.42 -3.78 -16.40
CA ASP A 126 12.87 -2.68 -17.20
C ASP A 126 11.40 -2.44 -16.84
N ASP A 127 11.14 -1.39 -16.05
CA ASP A 127 9.83 -0.91 -15.64
C ASP A 127 9.28 0.22 -16.54
N SER A 128 9.98 0.56 -17.63
CA SER A 128 9.61 1.69 -18.49
C SER A 128 8.23 1.52 -19.13
N ALA A 129 7.80 0.28 -19.36
CA ALA A 129 6.45 -0.02 -19.84
C ALA A 129 5.38 0.34 -18.81
N ALA A 130 5.61 0.04 -17.53
CA ALA A 130 4.69 0.40 -16.45
C ALA A 130 4.63 1.93 -16.26
N LEU A 131 5.77 2.62 -16.33
CA LEU A 131 5.84 4.07 -16.20
C LEU A 131 5.05 4.80 -17.31
N LYS A 132 5.05 4.27 -18.54
CA LYS A 132 4.25 4.81 -19.66
C LYS A 132 2.73 4.65 -19.47
N LEU A 133 2.31 3.75 -18.57
CA LEU A 133 0.90 3.51 -18.26
C LEU A 133 0.41 4.38 -17.09
N VAL A 134 1.29 5.09 -16.41
CA VAL A 134 0.90 6.03 -15.33
C VAL A 134 0.19 7.22 -15.97
N PRO A 135 -1.03 7.58 -15.55
CA PRO A 135 -1.74 8.71 -16.17
C PRO A 135 -1.06 10.05 -15.93
N ASP A 136 -1.00 10.87 -16.97
CA ASP A 136 -0.45 12.23 -16.89
C ASP A 136 -1.27 13.16 -15.98
N ILE A 137 -2.59 12.95 -15.92
CA ILE A 137 -3.48 13.71 -15.04
C ILE A 137 -3.69 12.96 -13.73
N ILE A 138 -3.01 13.42 -12.68
CA ILE A 138 -3.06 12.82 -11.33
C ILE A 138 -4.51 12.76 -10.82
N CYS A 139 -4.87 11.60 -10.26
CA CYS A 139 -6.19 11.21 -9.75
C CYS A 139 -7.31 11.01 -10.79
N SER A 140 -7.11 11.34 -12.08
CA SER A 140 -8.20 11.28 -13.09
C SER A 140 -8.78 9.89 -13.34
N GLN A 141 -8.02 8.84 -13.03
CA GLN A 141 -8.45 7.45 -13.13
C GLN A 141 -9.32 6.99 -11.94
N TYR A 142 -9.41 7.78 -10.87
CA TYR A 142 -10.15 7.45 -9.65
C TYR A 142 -11.26 8.44 -9.32
N LEU A 143 -11.06 9.71 -9.66
CA LEU A 143 -11.94 10.81 -9.30
C LEU A 143 -12.56 11.44 -10.55
N SER A 144 -13.84 11.78 -10.45
CA SER A 144 -14.55 12.59 -11.43
C SER A 144 -14.00 14.03 -11.48
N PRO A 145 -14.27 14.79 -12.56
CA PRO A 145 -13.80 16.17 -12.68
C PRO A 145 -14.23 17.10 -11.54
N ASP A 146 -15.39 16.85 -10.92
CA ASP A 146 -15.85 17.64 -9.77
C ASP A 146 -15.10 17.26 -8.50
N GLU A 147 -14.81 15.98 -8.29
CA GLU A 147 -13.99 15.50 -7.17
C GLU A 147 -12.53 15.91 -7.29
N LEU A 148 -12.03 16.18 -8.52
CA LEU A 148 -10.69 16.71 -8.76
C LEU A 148 -10.52 18.19 -8.36
N LYS A 149 -11.62 18.91 -8.11
CA LYS A 149 -11.60 20.32 -7.68
C LYS A 149 -11.26 20.49 -6.19
N ILE A 150 -11.08 19.38 -5.46
CA ILE A 150 -10.50 19.32 -4.11
C ILE A 150 -9.25 20.16 -3.97
#